data_AF-A0A1Q3UG37-F1
#
_entry.id   AF-A0A1Q3UG37-F1
#
_cell.length_a   1.000
_cell.length_b   1.000
_cell.length_c   1.000
_cell.angle_alpha   90.00
_cell.angle_beta   90.00
_cell.angle_gamma   90.00
#
_symmetry.space_group_name_H-M   'P 1'
#
loop_
_entity.id
_entity.type
_entity.pdbx_description
1 polymer ?
#
loop_
_entity_poly.entity_id
_entity_poly.type
_entity_poly.pdbx_seq_one_letter_code
_entity_poly.pdbx_strand_id
1 'polypeptide(L)'
;MKEFVTQIFIGLLLFLFLSCGGRNEKQQTKARGEKFAGEVPFYKKIADDKQERTRLWKAAIDSGDCSSYSKVAFAYIMTYREVDLYYYSLIMANKYHCPDAYLTLYTILTHEADPGEITILSDDQDTQNLARYYLFKAKELGSTEAKHLIELEYTKSKASVNSTYFLKKLIH
;
A
#
# COMPACT_ATOMS: atom_id res chain seq x y z
N MET A 1 33.68 3.34 -62.52
CA MET A 1 32.53 3.81 -61.71
C MET A 1 32.16 2.91 -60.52
N LYS A 2 32.46 1.60 -60.51
CA LYS A 2 32.23 0.77 -59.32
C LYS A 2 33.28 0.94 -58.21
N GLU A 3 34.53 1.26 -58.56
CA GLU A 3 35.59 1.46 -57.54
C GLU A 3 35.51 2.80 -56.80
N PHE A 4 34.85 3.80 -57.41
CA PHE A 4 34.69 5.13 -56.79
C PHE A 4 33.60 5.13 -55.70
N VAL A 5 32.60 4.25 -55.83
CA VAL A 5 31.51 4.11 -54.85
C VAL A 5 31.98 3.36 -53.60
N THR A 6 32.92 2.42 -53.75
CA THR A 6 33.48 1.66 -52.62
C THR A 6 34.37 2.51 -51.72
N GLN A 7 35.09 3.50 -52.29
CA GLN A 7 35.93 4.40 -51.47
C GLN A 7 35.11 5.41 -50.65
N ILE A 8 33.93 5.83 -51.13
CA ILE A 8 33.03 6.71 -50.39
C ILE A 8 32.43 6.00 -49.16
N PHE A 9 32.12 4.70 -49.28
CA PHE A 9 31.59 3.92 -48.15
C PHE A 9 32.61 3.63 -47.04
N ILE A 10 33.89 3.45 -47.38
CA ILE A 10 34.97 3.25 -46.38
C ILE A 10 35.27 4.56 -45.63
N GLY A 11 35.14 5.71 -46.29
CA GLY A 11 35.28 7.02 -45.64
C GLY A 11 34.17 7.32 -44.62
N LEU A 12 32.93 6.91 -44.89
CA LEU A 12 31.80 7.17 -43.98
C LEU A 12 31.84 6.31 -42.70
N LEU A 13 32.40 5.10 -42.77
CA LEU A 13 32.53 4.19 -41.63
C LEU A 13 33.64 4.60 -40.64
N LEU A 14 34.65 5.36 -41.08
CA LEU A 14 35.71 5.87 -40.21
C LEU A 14 35.30 7.12 -39.41
N PHE A 15 34.25 7.84 -39.82
CA PHE A 15 33.72 8.98 -39.06
C PHE A 15 32.89 8.58 -37.82
N LEU A 16 32.48 7.31 -37.70
CA LEU A 16 31.70 6.83 -36.54
C LEU A 16 32.57 6.47 -35.32
N PHE A 17 33.90 6.41 -35.45
CA PHE A 17 34.80 6.07 -34.34
C PHE A 17 35.50 7.27 -33.68
N LEU A 18 35.27 8.50 -34.15
CA LEU A 18 35.90 9.72 -33.60
C LEU A 18 34.98 10.57 -32.69
N SER A 19 33.78 10.08 -32.34
CA SER A 19 32.86 10.78 -31.41
C SER A 19 32.94 10.30 -29.95
N CYS A 20 33.93 9.47 -29.59
CA CYS A 20 34.33 9.31 -28.19
C CYS A 20 35.46 10.31 -27.87
N GLY A 21 35.12 11.59 -27.93
CA GLY A 21 35.95 12.66 -27.39
C GLY A 21 35.87 12.67 -25.87
N GLY A 22 36.90 12.13 -25.22
CA GLY A 22 37.09 12.32 -23.78
C GLY A 22 37.21 13.79 -23.43
N ARG A 23 36.45 14.22 -22.43
CA ARG A 23 36.80 15.36 -21.57
C ARG A 23 36.79 14.90 -20.13
N ASN A 24 37.99 14.66 -19.62
CA ASN A 24 38.27 14.73 -18.20
C ASN A 24 38.19 16.20 -17.79
N GLU A 25 37.22 16.55 -16.95
CA GLU A 25 37.31 17.74 -16.11
C GLU A 25 37.19 17.30 -14.65
N LYS A 26 38.33 17.40 -13.96
CA LYS A 26 38.45 17.17 -12.53
C LYS A 26 37.65 18.25 -11.80
N GLN A 27 36.40 17.97 -11.42
CA GLN A 27 35.83 18.60 -10.24
C GLN A 27 36.10 17.70 -9.05
N GLN A 28 37.09 18.10 -8.25
CA GLN A 28 37.19 17.73 -6.85
C GLN A 28 35.86 18.03 -6.16
N THR A 29 34.97 17.06 -6.07
CA THR A 29 34.10 16.96 -4.91
C THR A 29 34.76 15.96 -3.99
N LYS A 30 35.28 16.48 -2.87
CA LYS A 30 35.75 15.68 -1.74
C LYS A 30 34.72 14.59 -1.50
N ALA A 31 35.19 13.33 -1.52
CA ALA A 31 34.52 12.24 -0.85
C ALA A 31 34.40 12.60 0.64
N ARG A 32 33.35 13.34 1.00
CA ARG A 32 32.79 13.29 2.33
C ARG A 32 31.78 12.17 2.22
N GLY A 33 32.13 11.01 2.77
CA GLY A 33 31.14 10.00 3.10
C GLY A 33 30.16 10.62 4.10
N GLU A 34 29.20 11.38 3.61
CA GLU A 34 27.98 11.62 4.33
C GLU A 34 27.26 10.28 4.32
N LYS A 35 27.41 9.55 5.42
CA LYS A 35 26.37 8.61 5.83
C LYS A 35 25.09 9.44 5.82
N PHE A 36 24.28 9.33 4.77
CA PHE A 36 22.86 9.61 4.89
C PHE A 36 22.37 8.60 5.92
N ALA A 37 22.37 9.02 7.19
CA ALA A 37 21.53 8.40 8.18
C ALA A 37 20.11 8.71 7.73
N GLY A 38 19.59 7.91 6.81
CA GLY A 38 18.24 8.07 6.29
C GLY A 38 17.29 8.06 7.48
N GLU A 39 16.31 8.98 7.46
CA GLU A 39 15.28 8.98 8.49
C GLU A 39 14.61 7.60 8.54
N VAL A 40 14.47 7.05 9.74
CA VAL A 40 13.78 5.77 9.94
C VAL A 40 12.32 5.97 9.49
N PRO A 41 11.80 5.11 8.58
CA PRO A 41 10.41 5.24 8.13
C PRO A 41 9.43 5.24 9.29
N PHE A 42 8.37 6.05 9.20
CA PHE A 42 7.40 6.22 10.28
C PHE A 42 6.82 4.89 10.81
N TYR A 43 6.44 3.98 9.90
CA TYR A 43 5.90 2.68 10.27
C TYR A 43 6.90 1.85 11.10
N LYS A 44 8.19 1.92 10.74
CA LYS A 44 9.27 1.22 11.44
C LYS A 44 9.49 1.80 12.84
N LYS A 45 9.38 3.12 12.99
CA LYS A 45 9.41 3.76 14.31
C LYS A 45 8.31 3.22 15.23
N ILE A 46 7.06 3.09 14.74
CA ILE A 46 5.96 2.52 15.53
C ILE A 46 6.16 1.03 15.81
N ALA A 47 6.64 0.27 14.82
CA ALA A 47 6.89 -1.16 14.97
C ALA A 47 7.95 -1.45 16.05
N ASP A 48 9.04 -0.67 16.06
CA ASP A 48 10.17 -0.88 16.95
C ASP A 48 9.96 -0.23 18.34
N ASP A 49 9.20 0.87 18.43
CA ASP A 49 8.91 1.57 19.69
C ASP A 49 7.66 1.02 20.38
N LYS A 50 7.87 0.10 21.34
CA LYS A 50 6.79 -0.49 22.15
C LYS A 50 6.02 0.56 22.95
N GLN A 51 6.67 1.59 23.48
CA GLN A 51 6.02 2.59 24.32
C GLN A 51 5.07 3.44 23.48
N GLU A 52 5.53 3.93 22.33
CA GLU A 52 4.70 4.71 21.42
C GLU A 52 3.55 3.89 20.85
N ARG A 53 3.81 2.64 20.43
CA ARG A 53 2.75 1.75 19.96
C ARG A 53 1.69 1.50 21.03
N THR A 54 2.10 1.32 22.30
CA THR A 54 1.17 1.15 23.42
C THR A 54 0.34 2.42 23.65
N ARG A 55 0.96 3.60 23.57
CA ARG A 55 0.28 4.89 23.72
C ARG A 55 -0.79 5.07 22.63
N LEU A 56 -0.45 4.79 21.38
CA LEU A 56 -1.39 4.88 20.25
C LEU A 56 -2.53 3.87 20.38
N TRP A 57 -2.23 2.61 20.73
CA TRP A 57 -3.28 1.61 20.98
C TRP A 57 -4.22 2.01 22.11
N LYS A 58 -3.69 2.58 23.20
CA LYS A 58 -4.51 3.07 24.31
C LYS A 58 -5.45 4.19 23.87
N ALA A 59 -4.96 5.16 23.11
CA ALA A 59 -5.81 6.21 22.55
C ALA A 59 -6.89 5.65 21.61
N ALA A 60 -6.54 4.72 20.74
CA ALA A 60 -7.49 4.06 19.85
C ALA A 60 -8.56 3.28 20.63
N ILE A 61 -8.16 2.33 21.47
CA ILE A 61 -9.08 1.37 22.10
C ILE A 61 -9.90 1.97 23.23
N ASP A 62 -9.31 2.87 24.03
CA ASP A 62 -10.03 3.45 25.17
C ASP A 62 -10.94 4.60 24.72
N SER A 63 -10.44 5.47 23.84
CA SER A 63 -11.14 6.71 23.45
C SER A 63 -11.70 6.74 22.04
N GLY A 64 -11.46 5.72 21.21
CA GLY A 64 -11.94 5.71 19.84
C GLY A 64 -11.15 6.62 18.89
N ASP A 65 -9.90 6.97 19.22
CA ASP A 65 -9.08 7.81 18.35
C ASP A 65 -8.72 7.06 17.06
N CYS A 66 -9.49 7.31 16.00
CA CYS A 66 -9.28 6.72 14.68
C CYS A 66 -7.92 7.09 14.09
N SER A 67 -7.37 8.30 14.36
CA SER A 67 -6.05 8.69 13.84
C SER A 67 -4.94 7.87 14.48
N SER A 68 -5.03 7.64 15.79
CA SER A 68 -4.09 6.75 16.49
C SER A 68 -4.21 5.31 16.01
N TYR A 69 -5.43 4.82 15.78
CA TYR A 69 -5.67 3.52 15.15
C TYR A 69 -4.97 3.43 13.78
N SER A 70 -5.21 4.37 12.87
CA SER A 70 -4.69 4.32 11.50
C SER A 70 -3.16 4.29 11.46
N LYS A 71 -2.49 5.03 12.37
CA LYS A 71 -1.04 5.00 12.49
C LYS A 71 -0.51 3.61 12.86
N VAL A 72 -1.18 2.93 13.79
CA VAL A 72 -0.77 1.59 14.23
C VAL A 72 -1.14 0.54 13.20
N ALA A 73 -2.35 0.60 12.65
CA ALA A 73 -2.80 -0.29 11.57
C ALA A 73 -1.85 -0.22 10.36
N PHE A 74 -1.46 1.00 9.95
CA PHE A 74 -0.46 1.20 8.91
C PHE A 74 0.88 0.55 9.26
N ALA A 75 1.35 0.67 10.50
CA ALA A 75 2.58 0.02 10.92
C ALA A 75 2.51 -1.51 10.83
N TYR A 76 1.38 -2.11 11.22
CA TYR A 76 1.17 -3.56 11.15
C TYR A 76 1.14 -4.04 9.70
N ILE A 77 0.36 -3.38 8.83
CA ILE A 77 0.26 -3.69 7.40
C ILE A 77 1.65 -3.60 6.73
N MET A 78 2.40 -2.53 6.99
CA MET A 78 3.76 -2.36 6.42
C MET A 78 4.79 -3.37 6.96
N THR A 79 4.45 -4.12 8.01
CA THR A 79 5.28 -5.18 8.57
C THR A 79 4.72 -6.59 8.32
N TYR A 80 3.71 -6.72 7.45
CA TYR A 80 3.04 -7.99 7.13
C TYR A 80 2.42 -8.67 8.37
N ARG A 81 1.81 -7.85 9.24
CA ARG A 81 1.16 -8.27 10.49
C ARG A 81 -0.32 -7.90 10.54
N GLU A 82 -0.95 -7.70 9.39
CA GLU A 82 -2.35 -7.30 9.27
C GLU A 82 -3.32 -8.27 9.97
N VAL A 83 -3.01 -9.57 10.02
CA VAL A 83 -3.83 -10.57 10.73
C VAL A 83 -3.97 -10.27 12.22
N ASP A 84 -2.94 -9.68 12.85
CA ASP A 84 -2.96 -9.30 14.26
C ASP A 84 -3.92 -8.14 14.54
N LEU A 85 -4.36 -7.42 13.50
CA LEU A 85 -5.26 -6.28 13.64
C LEU A 85 -6.73 -6.70 13.78
N TYR A 86 -7.12 -7.91 13.36
CA TYR A 86 -8.53 -8.27 13.17
C TYR A 86 -9.44 -7.90 14.34
N TYR A 87 -9.10 -8.32 15.56
CA TYR A 87 -9.91 -8.05 16.74
C TYR A 87 -9.97 -6.55 17.09
N TYR A 88 -8.85 -5.84 16.96
CA TYR A 88 -8.78 -4.41 17.21
C TYR A 88 -9.60 -3.63 16.16
N SER A 89 -9.48 -4.01 14.89
CA SER A 89 -10.24 -3.41 13.79
C SER A 89 -11.74 -3.63 13.95
N LEU A 90 -12.18 -4.80 14.43
CA LEU A 90 -13.59 -5.04 14.77
C LEU A 90 -14.10 -4.07 15.84
N ILE A 91 -13.34 -3.83 16.92
CA ILE A 91 -13.72 -2.87 17.96
C ILE A 91 -13.83 -1.47 17.35
N MET A 92 -12.80 -1.03 16.61
CA MET A 92 -12.77 0.33 16.05
C MET A 92 -13.84 0.57 14.98
N ALA A 93 -14.16 -0.43 14.16
CA ALA A 93 -15.22 -0.34 13.16
C ALA A 93 -16.61 -0.34 13.81
N ASN A 94 -16.87 -1.27 14.74
CA ASN A 94 -18.22 -1.47 15.26
C ASN A 94 -18.57 -0.51 16.39
N LYS A 95 -17.65 -0.25 17.33
CA LYS A 95 -17.90 0.62 18.50
C LYS A 95 -17.71 2.10 18.17
N TYR A 96 -16.67 2.41 17.41
CA TYR A 96 -16.25 3.80 17.16
C TYR A 96 -16.52 4.28 15.73
N HIS A 97 -16.98 3.40 14.85
CA HIS A 97 -17.30 3.72 13.46
C HIS A 97 -16.14 4.35 12.69
N CYS A 98 -14.90 3.92 12.99
CA CYS A 98 -13.71 4.41 12.29
C CYS A 98 -13.69 3.89 10.83
N PRO A 99 -13.69 4.78 9.81
CA PRO A 99 -13.67 4.37 8.41
C PRO A 99 -12.46 3.49 8.05
N ASP A 100 -11.27 3.85 8.56
CA ASP A 100 -10.03 3.12 8.29
C ASP A 100 -10.04 1.71 8.90
N ALA A 101 -10.79 1.51 9.99
CA ALA A 101 -10.94 0.19 10.60
C ALA A 101 -11.82 -0.72 9.75
N TYR A 102 -12.90 -0.18 9.17
CA TYR A 102 -13.68 -0.88 8.16
C TYR A 102 -12.82 -1.27 6.96
N LEU A 103 -11.99 -0.35 6.46
CA LEU A 103 -11.10 -0.66 5.35
C LEU A 103 -10.06 -1.73 5.72
N THR A 104 -9.50 -1.67 6.93
CA THR A 104 -8.58 -2.70 7.43
C THR A 104 -9.23 -4.09 7.45
N LEU A 105 -10.50 -4.18 7.88
CA LEU A 105 -11.23 -5.46 7.86
C LEU A 105 -11.47 -5.97 6.44
N TYR A 106 -11.75 -5.08 5.48
CA TYR A 106 -11.79 -5.45 4.07
C TYR A 106 -10.45 -6.06 3.64
N THR A 107 -9.34 -5.35 3.89
CA THR A 107 -7.98 -5.79 3.57
C THR A 107 -7.67 -7.18 4.14
N ILE A 108 -7.93 -7.40 5.44
CA ILE A 108 -7.65 -8.68 6.10
C ILE A 108 -8.45 -9.82 5.48
N LEU A 109 -9.69 -9.57 5.05
CA LEU A 109 -10.57 -10.61 4.51
C LEU A 109 -10.33 -10.90 3.02
N THR A 110 -9.64 -10.03 2.29
CA THR A 110 -9.39 -10.19 0.86
C THR A 110 -7.94 -10.44 0.49
N HIS A 111 -6.99 -10.10 1.36
CA HIS A 111 -5.58 -10.37 1.12
C HIS A 111 -5.20 -11.75 1.63
N GLU A 112 -4.39 -12.43 0.83
CA GLU A 112 -3.70 -13.63 1.25
C GLU A 112 -2.66 -13.25 2.32
N ALA A 113 -2.87 -13.74 3.54
CA ALA A 113 -1.91 -13.57 4.62
C ALA A 113 -1.17 -14.88 4.85
N ASP A 114 0.15 -14.82 4.89
CA ASP A 114 1.00 -15.97 5.25
C ASP A 114 1.84 -15.63 6.49
N PRO A 115 1.29 -15.82 7.70
CA PRO A 115 2.05 -15.66 8.94
C PRO A 115 3.13 -16.74 9.16
N GLY A 116 3.45 -17.59 8.17
CA GLY A 116 4.60 -18.48 8.20
C GLY A 116 4.43 -19.74 7.36
N GLU A 117 3.62 -20.69 7.86
CA GLU A 117 3.39 -22.00 7.22
C GLU A 117 1.93 -22.21 6.81
N ILE A 118 1.07 -21.22 7.04
CA ILE A 118 -0.37 -21.32 6.83
C ILE A 118 -0.82 -20.15 5.99
N THR A 119 -1.32 -20.45 4.79
CA THR A 119 -2.03 -19.48 3.96
C THR A 119 -3.43 -19.24 4.53
N ILE A 120 -3.72 -17.99 4.91
CA ILE A 120 -5.04 -17.54 5.34
C ILE A 120 -5.64 -16.72 4.20
N LEU A 121 -6.55 -17.34 3.45
CA LEU A 121 -7.35 -16.70 2.42
C LEU A 121 -8.69 -17.44 2.34
N SER A 122 -9.80 -16.69 2.34
CA SER A 122 -11.12 -17.26 2.08
C SER A 122 -11.71 -16.68 0.81
N ASP A 123 -12.03 -17.57 -0.14
CA ASP A 123 -12.71 -17.25 -1.39
C ASP A 123 -14.22 -17.54 -1.34
N ASP A 124 -14.73 -17.99 -0.20
CA ASP A 124 -16.14 -18.30 -0.01
C ASP A 124 -17.03 -17.05 -0.15
N GLN A 125 -18.25 -17.27 -0.64
CA GLN A 125 -19.16 -16.19 -0.99
C GLN A 125 -19.56 -15.32 0.22
N ASP A 126 -19.63 -15.90 1.41
CA ASP A 126 -20.07 -15.20 2.62
C ASP A 126 -18.95 -14.31 3.15
N THR A 127 -17.72 -14.83 3.25
CA THR A 127 -16.55 -14.00 3.62
C THR A 127 -16.36 -12.86 2.62
N GLN A 128 -16.51 -13.13 1.33
CA GLN A 128 -16.41 -12.11 0.29
C GLN A 128 -17.54 -11.07 0.37
N ASN A 129 -18.76 -11.46 0.78
CA ASN A 129 -19.82 -10.50 1.05
C ASN A 129 -19.56 -9.67 2.31
N LEU A 130 -19.02 -10.27 3.36
CA LEU A 130 -18.63 -9.55 4.58
C LEU A 130 -17.52 -8.53 4.31
N ALA A 131 -16.50 -8.91 3.54
CA ALA A 131 -15.44 -8.00 3.12
C ALA A 131 -16.00 -6.80 2.35
N ARG A 132 -16.89 -7.04 1.37
CA ARG A 132 -17.55 -5.98 0.59
C ARG A 132 -18.43 -5.08 1.45
N TYR A 133 -19.14 -5.65 2.43
CA TYR A 133 -19.87 -4.86 3.42
C TYR A 133 -18.93 -3.85 4.08
N TYR A 134 -17.76 -4.28 4.56
CA TYR A 134 -16.80 -3.40 5.21
C TYR A 134 -16.23 -2.33 4.26
N LEU A 135 -15.84 -2.69 3.04
CA LEU A 135 -15.37 -1.71 2.04
C LEU A 135 -16.41 -0.63 1.75
N PHE A 136 -17.65 -1.04 1.48
CA PHE A 136 -18.74 -0.10 1.19
C PHE A 136 -19.13 0.72 2.42
N LYS A 137 -19.03 0.15 3.62
CA LYS A 137 -19.29 0.89 4.86
C LYS A 137 -18.22 1.96 5.10
N ALA A 138 -16.95 1.67 4.82
CA ALA A 138 -15.87 2.66 4.88
C ALA A 138 -16.14 3.85 3.91
N LYS A 139 -16.59 3.58 2.68
CA LYS A 139 -17.02 4.62 1.72
C LYS A 139 -18.14 5.48 2.30
N GLU A 140 -19.18 4.87 2.85
CA GLU A 140 -20.32 5.59 3.44
C GLU A 140 -19.92 6.50 4.60
N LEU A 141 -18.89 6.11 5.34
CA LEU A 141 -18.33 6.89 6.44
C LEU A 141 -17.29 7.93 5.98
N GLY A 142 -17.09 8.07 4.66
CA GLY A 142 -16.26 9.11 4.07
C GLY A 142 -14.80 8.74 3.79
N SER A 143 -14.42 7.45 3.86
CA SER A 143 -13.07 7.02 3.46
C SER A 143 -12.85 7.28 1.97
N THR A 144 -11.87 8.14 1.67
CA THR A 144 -11.46 8.48 0.30
C THR A 144 -10.80 7.29 -0.39
N GLU A 145 -10.02 6.51 0.36
CA GLU A 145 -9.36 5.30 -0.13
C GLU A 145 -10.39 4.23 -0.50
N ALA A 146 -11.38 3.97 0.36
CA ALA A 146 -12.46 3.03 0.06
C ALA A 146 -13.26 3.48 -1.17
N LYS A 147 -13.51 4.77 -1.33
CA LYS A 147 -14.17 5.33 -2.51
C LYS A 147 -13.35 5.04 -3.78
N HIS A 148 -12.04 5.30 -3.74
CA HIS A 148 -11.14 5.03 -4.86
C HIS A 148 -11.09 3.55 -5.23
N LEU A 149 -10.97 2.64 -4.25
CA LEU A 149 -10.99 1.20 -4.48
C LEU A 149 -12.30 0.74 -5.13
N ILE A 150 -13.44 1.24 -4.67
CA ILE A 150 -14.74 0.92 -5.28
C ILE A 150 -14.82 1.41 -6.72
N GLU A 151 -14.30 2.60 -7.02
CA GLU A 151 -14.28 3.15 -8.38
C GLU A 151 -13.36 2.35 -9.32
N LEU A 152 -12.28 1.76 -8.79
CA LEU A 152 -11.34 0.94 -9.54
C LEU A 152 -11.89 -0.47 -9.82
N GLU A 153 -12.52 -1.09 -8.81
CA GLU A 153 -12.88 -2.51 -8.85
C GLU A 153 -14.32 -2.80 -9.29
N TYR A 154 -15.22 -1.82 -9.22
CA TYR A 154 -16.65 -2.02 -9.47
C TYR A 154 -17.17 -1.19 -10.64
N THR A 155 -18.08 -1.78 -11.42
CA THR A 155 -18.84 -1.03 -12.42
C THR A 155 -19.64 0.09 -11.75
N LYS A 156 -19.95 1.17 -12.49
CA LYS A 156 -20.76 2.29 -11.96
C LYS A 156 -22.06 1.85 -11.28
N SER A 157 -22.73 0.82 -11.82
CA SER A 157 -23.96 0.28 -11.25
C SER A 157 -23.75 -0.48 -9.95
N LYS A 158 -22.63 -1.18 -9.78
CA LYS A 158 -22.28 -1.81 -8.50
C LYS A 158 -21.69 -0.81 -7.51
N ALA A 159 -20.98 0.21 -7.97
CA ALA A 159 -20.41 1.26 -7.12
C ALA A 159 -21.48 2.11 -6.40
N SER A 160 -22.70 2.18 -6.95
CA SER A 160 -23.82 2.92 -6.36
C SER A 160 -24.59 2.16 -5.27
N VAL A 161 -24.30 0.88 -5.04
CA VAL A 161 -24.92 0.15 -3.91
C VAL A 161 -24.35 0.64 -2.58
N ASN A 162 -25.09 0.33 -1.51
CA ASN A 162 -24.70 0.60 -0.13
C ASN A 162 -24.23 -0.69 0.56
N SER A 163 -23.55 -0.55 1.69
CA SER A 163 -23.02 -1.64 2.51
C SER A 163 -24.10 -2.67 2.87
N THR A 164 -25.33 -2.21 3.16
CA THR A 164 -26.45 -3.10 3.55
C THR A 164 -26.85 -4.09 2.46
N TYR A 165 -26.55 -3.80 1.19
CA TYR A 165 -26.74 -4.75 0.09
C TYR A 165 -25.99 -6.07 0.35
N PHE A 166 -24.73 -5.96 0.79
CA PHE A 166 -23.87 -7.12 1.03
C PHE A 166 -24.22 -7.82 2.34
N LEU A 167 -24.60 -7.07 3.39
CA LEU A 167 -25.05 -7.67 4.64
C LEU A 167 -26.31 -8.54 4.45
N LYS A 168 -27.26 -8.09 3.61
CA LYS A 168 -28.46 -8.88 3.29
C LYS A 168 -28.15 -10.20 2.57
N LYS A 169 -26.99 -10.32 1.92
CA LYS A 169 -26.52 -11.55 1.29
C LYS A 169 -25.92 -12.55 2.29
N LEU A 170 -25.80 -12.20 3.57
CA LEU A 170 -25.31 -13.10 4.63
C LEU A 170 -26.43 -13.75 5.44
N ILE A 171 -27.66 -13.24 5.34
CA ILE A 171 -28.80 -13.61 6.20
C ILE A 171 -29.79 -14.47 5.39
N HIS A 172 -29.27 -15.43 4.62
CA HIS A 172 -30.08 -16.32 3.80
C HIS A 172 -31.00 -17.22 4.62
#